data_AF-A0A9J6DP02-F1
#
_entry.id   AF-A0A9J6DP02-F1
#
_cell.length_a   1.000
_cell.length_b   1.000
_cell.length_c   1.000
_cell.angle_alpha   90.00
_cell.angle_beta   90.00
_cell.angle_gamma   90.00
#
_symmetry.space_group_name_H-M   'P 1'
#
loop_
_entity.id
_entity.type
_entity.pdbx_description
1 polymer ?
#
loop_
_entity_poly.entity_id
_entity_poly.type
_entity_poly.pdbx_seq_one_letter_code
_entity_poly.pdbx_strand_id
1 'polypeptide(L)'
;MSGLQGNVASYQVGSAASSRASSGQNTPSGPQPKAETQSIRTSDGQNSSEEEDEEEREGGEATTKHAWSAAEARRKQSTAIVLLGVIGAEYGHEIEQSKRKGTDDQKKKSVVDGFGPTNYSLAWHTSQALSYLLLTPATPALPAHTSLRRAAIDLIGRGFTVWQAHMDVSRVLLGLLELCCDSDKLVPSMSYGLPLTPAADSCRTARHALSLIATARPPTFITTLAREVHRYNTLAQNAQSLNISLHQTVLSRARPEILRIVELLIDKMQTEVADLLVEVMEIVLHCLDPTQLKMRGLSELFPAICKFHNVSYCGATRRIAVGAKSGSLTIYELRASKSQIIPAHSTSVVACTFSPDGKYLATYSSGENKLCFWQTAAGLFGLGNAQTRCVRTYPTPPLPDSVRANSLKMAWLVWIASRTVSLMLADGSEHRFTLS
;
A
#
# COMPACT_ATOMS: atom_id res chain seq x y z
N MET A 1 40.28 48.74 35.50
CA MET A 1 41.60 48.25 35.10
C MET A 1 41.40 46.95 34.33
N SER A 2 41.85 46.91 33.06
CA SER A 2 42.19 45.76 32.19
C SER A 2 41.48 44.41 32.45
N GLY A 3 40.69 43.80 31.57
CA GLY A 3 40.75 43.74 30.11
C GLY A 3 41.01 42.28 29.70
N LEU A 4 40.15 41.68 28.87
CA LEU A 4 40.49 40.73 27.78
C LEU A 4 39.21 40.20 27.09
N GLN A 5 39.23 40.34 25.77
CA GLN A 5 38.21 40.02 24.76
C GLN A 5 38.40 38.64 24.13
N GLY A 6 37.36 38.18 23.41
CA GLY A 6 37.43 37.28 22.25
C GLY A 6 36.80 35.91 22.51
N ASN A 7 35.97 35.32 21.65
CA ASN A 7 35.73 35.55 20.23
C ASN A 7 34.37 34.96 19.82
N VAL A 8 33.65 35.64 18.93
CA VAL A 8 32.46 35.17 18.21
C VAL A 8 32.87 34.91 16.76
N ALA A 9 32.62 33.72 16.23
CA ALA A 9 32.88 33.38 14.84
C ALA A 9 31.58 33.40 14.04
N SER A 10 31.48 34.34 13.10
CA SER A 10 30.41 34.45 12.10
C SER A 10 30.90 34.03 10.72
N TYR A 11 30.02 33.34 10.00
CA TYR A 11 30.14 32.86 8.62
C TYR A 11 30.40 33.97 7.60
N GLN A 12 31.22 33.67 6.58
CA GLN A 12 31.25 34.43 5.33
C GLN A 12 31.31 33.50 4.12
N VAL A 13 30.39 33.76 3.19
CA VAL A 13 30.29 33.21 1.84
C VAL A 13 31.18 34.03 0.91
N GLY A 14 31.92 33.37 0.02
CA GLY A 14 32.74 34.02 -1.00
C GLY A 14 32.65 33.31 -2.34
N SER A 15 31.96 33.95 -3.30
CA SER A 15 31.98 33.64 -4.73
C SER A 15 33.18 34.35 -5.37
N ALA A 16 33.89 33.70 -6.30
CA ALA A 16 34.60 34.40 -7.36
C ALA A 16 34.91 33.47 -8.54
N ALA A 17 34.41 33.86 -9.72
CA ALA A 17 34.89 33.42 -11.02
C ALA A 17 36.07 34.29 -11.45
N SER A 18 37.05 33.73 -12.16
CA SER A 18 37.84 34.44 -13.17
C SER A 18 38.64 33.46 -14.04
N SER A 19 39.09 34.00 -15.17
CA SER A 19 39.24 33.37 -16.48
C SER A 19 40.65 33.51 -17.07
N ARG A 20 40.96 32.66 -18.08
CA ARG A 20 41.95 32.84 -19.19
C ARG A 20 43.45 32.83 -18.82
N ALA A 21 44.41 32.37 -19.65
CA ALA A 21 44.45 31.73 -20.98
C ALA A 21 45.91 31.29 -21.31
N SER A 22 46.03 30.32 -22.25
CA SER A 22 47.13 30.08 -23.23
C SER A 22 48.50 29.60 -22.69
N SER A 23 49.33 28.79 -23.36
CA SER A 23 49.46 28.32 -24.76
C SER A 23 50.40 27.10 -24.83
N GLY A 24 50.32 26.26 -25.88
CA GLY A 24 51.37 25.28 -26.22
C GLY A 24 50.95 24.18 -27.21
N GLN A 25 51.36 24.31 -28.46
CA GLN A 25 51.02 23.50 -29.65
C GLN A 25 51.55 22.04 -29.64
N ASN A 26 50.84 21.12 -30.32
CA ASN A 26 51.34 20.45 -31.53
C ASN A 26 50.31 19.47 -32.14
N THR A 27 50.01 19.68 -33.43
CA THR A 27 49.49 18.70 -34.41
C THR A 27 50.48 18.66 -35.58
N PRO A 28 50.45 17.63 -36.43
CA PRO A 28 49.80 17.87 -37.74
C PRO A 28 49.04 16.65 -38.30
N SER A 29 47.84 16.88 -38.87
CA SER A 29 47.47 16.76 -40.32
C SER A 29 47.26 15.31 -40.81
N GLY A 30 46.09 14.85 -41.25
CA GLY A 30 45.20 15.33 -42.33
C GLY A 30 45.21 14.29 -43.49
N PRO A 31 44.35 14.31 -44.54
CA PRO A 31 43.14 15.10 -44.78
C PRO A 31 41.92 14.28 -45.31
N GLN A 32 40.74 14.90 -45.30
CA GLN A 32 39.61 14.63 -46.21
C GLN A 32 39.62 15.70 -47.33
N PRO A 33 38.99 15.44 -48.50
CA PRO A 33 38.15 16.50 -49.06
C PRO A 33 36.80 16.01 -49.64
N LYS A 34 35.94 17.02 -49.86
CA LYS A 34 34.53 16.98 -50.27
C LYS A 34 34.36 17.17 -51.79
N ALA A 35 33.22 16.66 -52.27
CA ALA A 35 32.24 17.21 -53.23
C ALA A 35 32.68 17.71 -54.62
N GLU A 36 32.01 17.21 -55.66
CA GLU A 36 31.65 17.98 -56.85
C GLU A 36 30.39 17.44 -57.54
N THR A 37 29.63 18.36 -58.11
CA THR A 37 28.32 18.25 -58.75
C THR A 37 28.50 18.02 -60.26
N GLN A 38 27.71 17.15 -60.92
CA GLN A 38 27.27 17.41 -62.31
C GLN A 38 26.12 16.50 -62.78
N SER A 39 25.29 17.14 -63.60
CA SER A 39 24.01 16.80 -64.21
C SER A 39 24.01 15.71 -65.27
N ILE A 40 22.91 14.95 -65.40
CA ILE A 40 22.26 14.67 -66.70
C ILE A 40 20.73 14.64 -66.50
N ARG A 41 20.03 15.50 -67.26
CA ARG A 41 18.60 15.44 -67.58
C ARG A 41 18.41 14.68 -68.90
N THR A 42 17.31 13.95 -69.02
CA THR A 42 16.43 13.79 -70.21
C THR A 42 15.18 13.07 -69.68
N SER A 43 14.02 13.76 -69.53
CA SER A 43 12.95 13.93 -70.54
C SER A 43 12.38 12.58 -71.00
N ASP A 44 11.09 12.30 -71.10
CA ASP A 44 9.82 13.00 -70.94
C ASP A 44 8.75 11.91 -71.12
N GLY A 45 7.49 12.17 -70.77
CA GLY A 45 6.36 11.53 -71.45
C GLY A 45 5.27 10.97 -70.54
N GLN A 46 4.29 11.84 -70.27
CA GLN A 46 3.02 11.60 -69.59
C GLN A 46 2.01 10.76 -70.42
N ASN A 47 0.89 10.48 -69.75
CA ASN A 47 -0.44 10.02 -70.21
C ASN A 47 -0.62 8.50 -70.28
N SER A 48 -1.76 7.93 -69.86
CA SER A 48 -3.11 8.47 -69.67
C SER A 48 -3.91 7.65 -68.66
N SER A 49 -4.74 8.35 -67.90
CA SER A 49 -5.97 7.87 -67.26
C SER A 49 -7.00 7.47 -68.32
N GLU A 50 -7.69 6.34 -68.15
CA GLU A 50 -9.04 6.04 -68.69
C GLU A 50 -9.45 4.63 -68.23
N GLU A 51 -10.29 4.55 -67.19
CA GLU A 51 -11.16 3.38 -66.95
C GLU A 51 -12.53 3.96 -66.56
N GLU A 52 -13.44 4.03 -67.53
CA GLU A 52 -14.88 4.19 -67.32
C GLU A 52 -15.57 2.87 -67.69
N ASP A 53 -16.38 2.41 -66.74
CA ASP A 53 -17.71 1.78 -66.84
C ASP A 53 -17.96 0.56 -67.76
N GLU A 54 -18.52 -0.51 -67.17
CA GLU A 54 -19.97 -0.75 -67.33
C GLU A 54 -20.54 -1.91 -66.48
N GLU A 55 -21.74 -1.63 -65.98
CA GLU A 55 -22.90 -2.50 -65.73
C GLU A 55 -23.14 -3.18 -64.36
N GLU A 56 -24.05 -2.51 -63.64
CA GLU A 56 -24.97 -3.04 -62.64
C GLU A 56 -25.81 -4.22 -63.17
N ARG A 57 -25.93 -5.28 -62.37
CA ARG A 57 -27.13 -6.11 -62.31
C ARG A 57 -27.56 -6.30 -60.87
N GLU A 58 -28.72 -5.74 -60.56
CA GLU A 58 -29.48 -5.96 -59.33
C GLU A 58 -29.87 -7.43 -59.14
N GLY A 59 -29.95 -7.85 -57.87
CA GLY A 59 -30.81 -8.96 -57.46
C GLY A 59 -30.13 -10.04 -56.61
N GLY A 60 -30.05 -9.81 -55.31
CA GLY A 60 -29.81 -10.89 -54.33
C GLY A 60 -29.26 -10.37 -53.02
N GLU A 61 -30.06 -10.46 -51.95
CA GLU A 61 -29.70 -10.12 -50.57
C GLU A 61 -28.34 -10.71 -50.15
N ALA A 62 -27.29 -9.91 -50.28
CA ALA A 62 -26.06 -10.13 -49.55
C ALA A 62 -26.20 -9.40 -48.22
N THR A 63 -26.59 -10.12 -47.16
CA THR A 63 -26.31 -9.68 -45.79
C THR A 63 -24.82 -9.40 -45.69
N THR A 64 -24.43 -8.14 -45.81
CA THR A 64 -23.07 -7.66 -45.60
C THR A 64 -22.77 -7.78 -44.11
N LYS A 65 -22.43 -9.00 -43.68
CA LYS A 65 -21.69 -9.22 -42.45
C LYS A 65 -20.33 -8.54 -42.65
N HIS A 66 -20.25 -7.26 -42.30
CA HIS A 66 -18.98 -6.54 -42.24
C HIS A 66 -18.05 -7.30 -41.30
N ALA A 67 -17.16 -8.13 -41.88
CA ALA A 67 -16.07 -8.76 -41.17
C ALA A 67 -15.14 -7.65 -40.70
N TRP A 68 -15.23 -7.29 -39.42
CA TRP A 68 -14.36 -6.26 -38.86
C TRP A 68 -12.91 -6.68 -39.03
N SER A 69 -12.05 -5.73 -39.40
CA SER A 69 -10.61 -5.94 -39.32
C SER A 69 -10.24 -6.30 -37.88
N ALA A 70 -9.30 -7.23 -37.69
CA ALA A 70 -8.82 -7.62 -36.36
C ALA A 70 -8.29 -6.43 -35.53
N ALA A 71 -7.85 -5.35 -36.19
CA ALA A 71 -7.48 -4.10 -35.52
C ALA A 71 -8.70 -3.31 -35.02
N GLU A 72 -9.77 -3.27 -35.81
CA GLU A 72 -11.02 -2.59 -35.47
C GLU A 72 -11.77 -3.33 -34.35
N ALA A 73 -11.81 -4.67 -34.41
CA ALA A 73 -12.37 -5.49 -33.34
C ALA A 73 -11.66 -5.26 -32.00
N ARG A 74 -10.32 -5.19 -31.98
CA ARG A 74 -9.53 -4.87 -30.78
C ARG A 74 -9.79 -3.46 -30.23
N ARG A 75 -9.99 -2.47 -31.11
CA ARG A 75 -10.37 -1.10 -30.69
C ARG A 75 -11.76 -1.07 -30.05
N LYS A 76 -12.75 -1.73 -30.68
CA LYS A 76 -14.11 -1.85 -30.14
C LYS A 76 -14.12 -2.56 -28.79
N GLN A 77 -13.37 -3.65 -28.65
CA GLN A 77 -13.22 -4.37 -27.39
C GLN A 77 -12.58 -3.50 -26.29
N SER A 78 -11.50 -2.80 -26.60
CA SER A 78 -10.84 -1.90 -25.64
C SER A 78 -11.78 -0.79 -25.18
N THR A 79 -12.54 -0.22 -26.11
CA THR A 79 -13.55 0.82 -25.83
C THR A 79 -14.65 0.27 -24.93
N ALA A 80 -15.16 -0.92 -25.22
CA ALA A 80 -16.18 -1.57 -24.40
C ALA A 80 -15.68 -1.83 -22.96
N ILE A 81 -14.46 -2.34 -22.79
CA ILE A 81 -13.87 -2.58 -21.46
C ILE A 81 -13.77 -1.28 -20.67
N VAL A 82 -13.29 -0.19 -21.29
CA VAL A 82 -13.16 1.11 -20.61
C VAL A 82 -14.54 1.67 -20.25
N LEU A 83 -15.50 1.66 -21.17
CA LEU A 83 -16.85 2.17 -20.91
C LEU A 83 -17.54 1.41 -19.78
N LEU A 84 -17.50 0.07 -19.82
CA LEU A 84 -18.07 -0.78 -18.78
C LEU A 84 -17.35 -0.59 -17.45
N GLY A 85 -16.02 -0.48 -17.46
CA GLY A 85 -15.24 -0.21 -16.26
C GLY A 85 -15.56 1.16 -15.65
N VAL A 86 -15.75 2.21 -16.46
CA VAL A 86 -16.20 3.54 -15.98
C VAL A 86 -17.59 3.44 -15.37
N ILE A 87 -18.54 2.79 -16.05
CA ILE A 87 -19.91 2.64 -15.56
C ILE A 87 -19.91 1.92 -14.21
N GLY A 88 -19.21 0.79 -14.09
CA GLY A 88 -19.16 0.05 -12.84
C GLY A 88 -18.43 0.80 -11.73
N ALA A 89 -17.37 1.56 -12.04
CA ALA A 89 -16.64 2.33 -11.05
C ALA A 89 -17.42 3.54 -10.52
N GLU A 90 -18.19 4.21 -11.37
CA GLU A 90 -18.94 5.42 -11.00
C GLU A 90 -20.34 5.08 -10.43
N TYR A 91 -21.05 4.12 -11.03
CA TYR A 91 -22.46 3.86 -10.73
C TYR A 91 -22.73 2.48 -10.10
N GLY A 92 -21.73 1.59 -9.99
CA GLY A 92 -21.96 0.22 -9.53
C GLY A 92 -22.58 0.10 -8.13
N HIS A 93 -22.37 1.10 -7.27
CA HIS A 93 -22.97 1.17 -5.94
C HIS A 93 -24.47 1.47 -5.92
N GLU A 94 -24.94 2.35 -6.80
CA GLU A 94 -26.37 2.68 -6.91
C GLU A 94 -27.16 1.47 -7.42
N ILE A 95 -26.53 0.70 -8.29
CA ILE A 95 -27.08 -0.50 -8.88
C ILE A 95 -27.18 -1.61 -7.82
N GLU A 96 -26.20 -1.74 -6.91
CA GLU A 96 -26.27 -2.68 -5.79
C GLU A 96 -27.24 -2.24 -4.67
N GLN A 97 -27.41 -0.94 -4.41
CA GLN A 97 -28.34 -0.44 -3.38
C GLN A 97 -29.81 -0.50 -3.79
N SER A 98 -30.11 -0.42 -5.09
CA SER A 98 -31.46 -0.66 -5.64
C SER A 98 -32.03 -2.04 -5.25
N LYS A 99 -31.15 -2.98 -4.86
CA LYS A 99 -31.47 -4.31 -4.33
C LYS A 99 -32.08 -4.31 -2.92
N ARG A 100 -31.88 -3.27 -2.11
CA ARG A 100 -32.29 -3.22 -0.69
C ARG A 100 -33.63 -2.50 -0.45
N LYS A 101 -34.11 -1.71 -1.41
CA LYS A 101 -35.48 -1.15 -1.38
C LYS A 101 -36.40 -2.13 -2.09
N GLY A 102 -37.50 -2.49 -1.41
CA GLY A 102 -38.46 -3.49 -1.85
C GLY A 102 -39.11 -3.17 -3.21
N THR A 103 -39.73 -4.21 -3.75
CA THR A 103 -40.27 -4.42 -5.10
C THR A 103 -41.40 -3.49 -5.57
N ASP A 104 -41.65 -2.33 -4.97
CA ASP A 104 -42.87 -1.55 -5.26
C ASP A 104 -42.71 -0.29 -6.12
N ASP A 105 -41.49 0.10 -6.50
CA ASP A 105 -41.28 1.31 -7.34
C ASP A 105 -40.60 1.03 -8.69
N GLN A 106 -40.79 -0.18 -9.25
CA GLN A 106 -40.39 -0.47 -10.64
C GLN A 106 -41.43 0.02 -11.65
N LYS A 107 -41.70 1.33 -11.70
CA LYS A 107 -42.29 1.94 -12.90
C LYS A 107 -41.66 3.30 -13.17
N LYS A 108 -40.94 3.36 -14.29
CA LYS A 108 -40.22 4.50 -14.90
C LYS A 108 -38.84 4.78 -14.34
N LYS A 109 -37.85 4.09 -14.88
CA LYS A 109 -36.56 4.69 -15.30
C LYS A 109 -35.82 3.68 -16.19
N SER A 110 -35.60 4.04 -17.45
CA SER A 110 -34.76 3.30 -18.40
C SER A 110 -33.28 3.52 -18.04
N VAL A 111 -32.84 2.92 -16.95
CA VAL A 111 -31.42 2.84 -16.61
C VAL A 111 -30.89 1.59 -17.28
N VAL A 112 -29.81 1.73 -18.03
CA VAL A 112 -29.10 0.63 -18.68
C VAL A 112 -28.80 -0.46 -17.63
N ASP A 113 -29.45 -1.61 -17.78
CA ASP A 113 -29.43 -2.78 -16.88
C ASP A 113 -28.10 -3.54 -16.92
N GLY A 114 -26.96 -2.85 -17.05
CA GLY A 114 -25.65 -3.49 -17.26
C GLY A 114 -25.07 -4.16 -16.02
N PHE A 115 -25.32 -3.62 -14.83
CA PHE A 115 -24.75 -4.12 -13.57
C PHE A 115 -25.82 -4.58 -12.57
N GLY A 116 -27.09 -4.65 -13.01
CA GLY A 116 -28.23 -5.08 -12.21
C GLY A 116 -28.20 -6.58 -11.86
N PRO A 117 -29.10 -7.04 -11.00
CA PRO A 117 -29.10 -8.40 -10.44
C PRO A 117 -29.25 -9.54 -11.45
N THR A 118 -29.60 -9.25 -12.71
CA THR A 118 -29.70 -10.23 -13.81
C THR A 118 -28.40 -10.37 -14.61
N ASN A 119 -27.47 -9.41 -14.52
CA ASN A 119 -26.24 -9.32 -15.32
C ASN A 119 -24.96 -9.40 -14.47
N TYR A 120 -24.94 -10.30 -13.48
CA TYR A 120 -23.71 -10.72 -12.76
C TYR A 120 -22.57 -11.09 -13.71
N SER A 121 -22.92 -11.57 -14.91
CA SER A 121 -21.97 -11.83 -15.98
C SER A 121 -21.17 -10.58 -16.31
N LEU A 122 -21.78 -9.40 -16.48
CA LEU A 122 -21.05 -8.23 -16.98
C LEU A 122 -20.05 -7.68 -15.97
N ALA A 123 -20.43 -7.61 -14.69
CA ALA A 123 -19.52 -7.18 -13.62
C ALA A 123 -18.33 -8.13 -13.49
N TRP A 124 -18.59 -9.44 -13.56
CA TRP A 124 -17.57 -10.47 -13.54
C TRP A 124 -16.65 -10.45 -14.77
N HIS A 125 -17.21 -10.37 -15.98
CA HIS A 125 -16.40 -10.30 -17.21
C HIS A 125 -15.57 -9.02 -17.25
N THR A 126 -16.13 -7.90 -16.77
CA THR A 126 -15.41 -6.62 -16.68
C THR A 126 -14.29 -6.71 -15.65
N SER A 127 -14.54 -7.23 -14.45
CA SER A 127 -13.50 -7.40 -13.42
C SER A 127 -12.38 -8.34 -13.90
N GLN A 128 -12.71 -9.41 -14.62
CA GLN A 128 -11.74 -10.30 -15.23
C GLN A 128 -10.93 -9.63 -16.33
N ALA A 129 -11.57 -8.87 -17.22
CA ALA A 129 -10.88 -8.14 -18.27
C ALA A 129 -9.91 -7.09 -17.69
N LEU A 130 -10.35 -6.35 -16.67
CA LEU A 130 -9.51 -5.38 -15.97
C LEU A 130 -8.33 -6.08 -15.25
N SER A 131 -8.60 -7.18 -14.55
CA SER A 131 -7.56 -8.00 -13.90
C SER A 131 -6.56 -8.55 -14.91
N TYR A 132 -7.05 -9.03 -16.06
CA TYR A 132 -6.21 -9.55 -17.13
C TYR A 132 -5.27 -8.46 -17.67
N LEU A 133 -5.78 -7.25 -17.92
CA LEU A 133 -4.96 -6.13 -18.38
C LEU A 133 -3.87 -5.73 -17.37
N LEU A 134 -4.17 -5.84 -16.07
CA LEU A 134 -3.19 -5.59 -15.01
C LEU A 134 -2.13 -6.70 -14.93
N LEU A 135 -2.57 -7.96 -14.88
CA LEU A 135 -1.72 -9.10 -14.50
C LEU A 135 -0.99 -9.77 -15.66
N THR A 136 -1.42 -9.55 -16.90
CA THR A 136 -0.79 -10.19 -18.06
C THR A 136 0.64 -9.67 -18.24
N PRO A 137 1.67 -10.54 -18.37
CA PRO A 137 3.04 -10.11 -18.63
C PRO A 137 3.16 -9.23 -19.88
N ALA A 138 4.18 -8.40 -19.91
CA ALA A 138 4.45 -7.55 -21.08
C ALA A 138 4.82 -8.43 -22.29
N THR A 139 4.13 -8.22 -23.40
CA THR A 139 4.44 -8.86 -24.68
C THR A 139 4.58 -7.79 -25.77
N PRO A 140 5.21 -8.08 -26.91
CA PRO A 140 5.26 -7.14 -28.03
C PRO A 140 3.86 -6.68 -28.49
N ALA A 141 2.85 -7.55 -28.34
CA ALA A 141 1.46 -7.24 -28.66
C ALA A 141 0.73 -6.42 -27.57
N LEU A 142 1.18 -6.50 -26.31
CA LEU A 142 0.62 -5.76 -25.19
C LEU A 142 1.75 -5.27 -24.25
N PRO A 143 2.38 -4.13 -24.56
CA PRO A 143 3.45 -3.55 -23.75
C PRO A 143 3.03 -3.29 -22.30
N ALA A 144 4.01 -3.23 -21.39
CA ALA A 144 3.79 -3.02 -19.95
C ALA A 144 3.06 -1.69 -19.64
N HIS A 145 3.38 -0.64 -20.38
CA HIS A 145 2.89 0.72 -20.13
C HIS A 145 2.10 1.23 -21.34
N THR A 146 0.81 0.91 -21.36
CA THR A 146 -0.13 1.41 -22.38
C THR A 146 -1.25 2.18 -21.71
N SER A 147 -1.87 3.11 -22.44
CA SER A 147 -3.03 3.86 -21.96
C SER A 147 -4.19 2.95 -21.52
N LEU A 148 -4.35 1.79 -22.18
CA LEU A 148 -5.37 0.80 -21.83
C LEU A 148 -5.08 0.14 -20.47
N ARG A 149 -3.84 -0.32 -20.23
CA ARG A 149 -3.45 -0.87 -18.91
C ARG A 149 -3.58 0.17 -17.81
N ARG A 150 -3.18 1.41 -18.09
CA ARG A 150 -3.34 2.53 -17.15
C ARG A 150 -4.80 2.81 -16.81
N ALA A 151 -5.68 2.85 -17.83
CA ALA A 151 -7.12 3.00 -17.60
C ALA A 151 -7.66 1.84 -16.75
N ALA A 152 -7.23 0.60 -17.02
CA ALA A 152 -7.63 -0.53 -16.20
C ALA A 152 -7.21 -0.37 -14.73
N ILE A 153 -5.98 0.08 -14.47
CA ILE A 153 -5.47 0.35 -13.11
C ILE A 153 -6.35 1.38 -12.38
N ASP A 154 -6.67 2.51 -13.03
CA ASP A 154 -7.51 3.56 -12.43
C ASP A 154 -8.93 3.05 -12.11
N LEU A 155 -9.53 2.31 -13.04
CA LEU A 155 -10.89 1.76 -12.90
C LEU A 155 -10.99 0.65 -11.84
N ILE A 156 -9.93 -0.15 -11.68
CA ILE A 156 -9.82 -1.10 -10.56
C ILE A 156 -9.81 -0.34 -9.24
N GLY A 157 -9.01 0.73 -9.15
CA GLY A 157 -8.92 1.56 -7.94
C GLY A 157 -10.24 2.20 -7.54
N ARG A 158 -10.92 2.86 -8.49
CA ARG A 158 -12.18 3.57 -8.25
C ARG A 158 -13.35 2.64 -7.96
N GLY A 159 -13.49 1.54 -8.71
CA GLY A 159 -14.61 0.62 -8.57
C GLY A 159 -14.34 -0.59 -7.68
N PHE A 160 -13.26 -0.59 -6.90
CA PHE A 160 -12.80 -1.78 -6.15
C PHE A 160 -13.92 -2.48 -5.35
N THR A 161 -14.76 -1.70 -4.70
CA THR A 161 -15.90 -2.18 -3.91
C THR A 161 -16.90 -3.04 -4.68
N VAL A 162 -17.09 -2.74 -5.97
CA VAL A 162 -17.94 -3.45 -6.94
C VAL A 162 -17.20 -4.68 -7.46
N TRP A 163 -15.92 -4.53 -7.80
CA TRP A 163 -15.12 -5.58 -8.41
C TRP A 163 -14.65 -6.66 -7.44
N GLN A 164 -14.49 -6.33 -6.16
CA GLN A 164 -13.82 -7.17 -5.15
C GLN A 164 -14.37 -8.60 -5.09
N ALA A 165 -15.69 -8.79 -5.21
CA ALA A 165 -16.32 -10.11 -5.12
C ALA A 165 -15.95 -11.05 -6.29
N HIS A 166 -15.40 -10.49 -7.38
CA HIS A 166 -15.13 -11.18 -8.63
C HIS A 166 -13.64 -11.12 -9.03
N MET A 167 -12.75 -10.73 -8.11
CA MET A 167 -11.32 -10.60 -8.36
C MET A 167 -10.49 -11.35 -7.33
N ASP A 168 -9.33 -11.83 -7.75
CA ASP A 168 -8.27 -12.24 -6.83
C ASP A 168 -7.56 -10.99 -6.29
N VAL A 169 -8.04 -10.51 -5.13
CA VAL A 169 -7.54 -9.29 -4.49
C VAL A 169 -6.03 -9.38 -4.22
N SER A 170 -5.51 -10.55 -3.85
CA SER A 170 -4.07 -10.71 -3.57
C SER A 170 -3.24 -10.43 -4.83
N ARG A 171 -3.59 -11.08 -5.94
CA ARG A 171 -2.87 -10.87 -7.21
C ARG A 171 -2.96 -9.43 -7.70
N VAL A 172 -4.14 -8.81 -7.58
CA VAL A 172 -4.35 -7.41 -7.97
C VAL A 172 -3.47 -6.49 -7.14
N LEU A 173 -3.45 -6.65 -5.81
CA LEU A 173 -2.61 -5.83 -4.93
C LEU A 173 -1.12 -6.02 -5.24
N LEU A 174 -0.66 -7.25 -5.44
CA LEU A 174 0.73 -7.51 -5.83
C LEU A 174 1.06 -6.92 -7.20
N GLY A 175 0.18 -7.04 -8.21
CA GLY A 175 0.39 -6.43 -9.52
C GLY A 175 0.46 -4.90 -9.47
N LEU A 176 -0.36 -4.27 -8.63
CA LEU A 176 -0.27 -2.82 -8.39
C LEU A 176 1.02 -2.43 -7.66
N LEU A 177 1.42 -3.20 -6.64
CA LEU A 177 2.65 -2.96 -5.88
C LEU A 177 3.90 -3.15 -6.75
N GLU A 178 3.88 -4.08 -7.70
CA GLU A 178 4.96 -4.30 -8.66
C GLU A 178 5.21 -3.05 -9.52
N LEU A 179 4.14 -2.38 -9.97
CA LEU A 179 4.22 -1.12 -10.71
C LEU A 179 4.75 0.05 -9.86
N CYS A 180 4.66 -0.05 -8.53
CA CYS A 180 5.15 0.96 -7.60
C CYS A 180 6.61 0.76 -7.18
N CYS A 181 7.23 -0.39 -7.46
CA CYS A 181 8.56 -0.73 -6.95
C CYS A 181 9.69 0.22 -7.39
N ASP A 182 9.56 0.87 -8.55
CA ASP A 182 10.54 1.85 -9.06
C ASP A 182 10.08 3.31 -8.89
N SER A 183 9.17 3.58 -7.95
CA SER A 183 8.63 4.93 -7.69
C SER A 183 9.73 5.98 -7.49
N ASP A 184 10.79 5.63 -6.78
CA ASP A 184 11.85 6.57 -6.40
C ASP A 184 12.72 6.97 -7.60
N LYS A 185 12.77 6.13 -8.64
CA LYS A 185 13.48 6.42 -9.90
C LYS A 185 12.60 7.15 -10.90
N LEU A 186 11.31 6.81 -10.92
CA LEU A 186 10.38 7.25 -11.97
C LEU A 186 9.60 8.51 -11.62
N VAL A 187 9.31 8.73 -10.33
CA VAL A 187 8.55 9.90 -9.83
C VAL A 187 9.17 10.42 -8.52
N PRO A 188 10.36 11.06 -8.56
CA PRO A 188 11.03 11.55 -7.35
C PRO A 188 10.30 12.74 -6.71
N SER A 189 9.49 13.47 -7.48
CA SER A 189 8.72 14.64 -7.03
C SER A 189 7.48 14.86 -7.91
N MET A 190 6.37 15.32 -7.31
CA MET A 190 5.12 15.69 -8.00
C MET A 190 5.28 16.81 -9.04
N SER A 191 6.44 17.47 -9.10
CA SER A 191 6.74 18.58 -10.02
C SER A 191 7.76 18.23 -11.11
N TYR A 192 8.21 16.97 -11.24
CA TYR A 192 9.22 16.64 -12.25
C TYR A 192 8.61 16.40 -13.64
N GLY A 193 8.84 17.36 -14.55
CA GLY A 193 8.93 17.16 -15.99
C GLY A 193 7.69 16.59 -16.69
N LEU A 194 6.60 17.35 -16.73
CA LEU A 194 5.52 17.06 -17.68
C LEU A 194 6.04 17.22 -19.12
N PRO A 195 5.72 16.30 -20.05
CA PRO A 195 4.88 15.12 -19.86
C PRO A 195 5.62 13.94 -19.21
N LEU A 196 4.92 13.23 -18.31
CA LEU A 196 5.43 12.01 -17.67
C LEU A 196 5.67 10.90 -18.71
N THR A 197 6.70 10.09 -18.47
CA THR A 197 6.88 8.85 -19.24
C THR A 197 5.70 7.90 -18.99
N PRO A 198 5.35 7.01 -19.94
CA PRO A 198 4.28 6.03 -19.74
C PRO A 198 4.47 5.16 -18.49
N ALA A 199 5.72 4.86 -18.13
CA ALA A 199 6.06 4.13 -16.91
C ALA A 199 5.80 4.95 -15.64
N ALA A 200 6.21 6.22 -15.62
CA ALA A 200 5.95 7.14 -14.51
C ALA A 200 4.45 7.39 -14.29
N ASP A 201 3.68 7.53 -15.37
CA ASP A 201 2.23 7.70 -15.30
C ASP A 201 1.51 6.43 -14.82
N SER A 202 1.96 5.25 -15.26
CA SER A 202 1.46 3.96 -14.76
C SER A 202 1.74 3.79 -13.26
N CYS A 203 2.96 4.11 -12.81
CA CYS A 203 3.33 4.08 -11.40
C CYS A 203 2.46 5.02 -10.56
N ARG A 204 2.32 6.29 -10.99
CA ARG A 204 1.46 7.28 -10.31
C ARG A 204 0.02 6.78 -10.20
N THR A 205 -0.54 6.24 -11.28
CA THR A 205 -1.90 5.70 -11.31
C THR A 205 -2.05 4.49 -10.38
N ALA A 206 -1.06 3.59 -10.33
CA ALA A 206 -1.05 2.44 -9.43
C ALA A 206 -1.03 2.85 -7.95
N ARG A 207 -0.21 3.85 -7.58
CA ARG A 207 -0.17 4.40 -6.21
C ARG A 207 -1.51 5.01 -5.80
N HIS A 208 -2.14 5.73 -6.72
CA HIS A 208 -3.47 6.29 -6.51
C HIS A 208 -4.52 5.18 -6.33
N ALA A 209 -4.53 4.19 -7.21
CA ALA A 209 -5.43 3.04 -7.14
C ALA A 209 -5.27 2.24 -5.84
N LEU A 210 -4.03 1.97 -5.40
CA LEU A 210 -3.75 1.32 -4.12
C LEU A 210 -4.32 2.12 -2.93
N SER A 211 -4.18 3.45 -2.98
CA SER A 211 -4.71 4.33 -1.93
C SER A 211 -6.25 4.27 -1.91
N LEU A 212 -6.91 4.30 -3.07
CA LEU A 212 -8.36 4.15 -3.18
C LEU A 212 -8.83 2.81 -2.62
N ILE A 213 -8.22 1.70 -3.06
CA ILE A 213 -8.54 0.33 -2.59
C ILE A 213 -8.41 0.23 -1.07
N ALA A 214 -7.28 0.69 -0.52
CA ALA A 214 -7.00 0.65 0.90
C ALA A 214 -8.06 1.44 1.69
N THR A 215 -8.40 2.66 1.25
CA THR A 215 -9.41 3.48 1.94
C THR A 215 -10.85 2.99 1.73
N ALA A 216 -11.14 2.29 0.65
CA ALA A 216 -12.49 1.81 0.36
C ALA A 216 -12.87 0.60 1.23
N ARG A 217 -11.96 -0.36 1.41
CA ARG A 217 -12.16 -1.55 2.26
C ARG A 217 -10.89 -1.88 3.08
N PRO A 218 -10.56 -1.09 4.13
CA PRO A 218 -9.33 -1.28 4.91
C PRO A 218 -9.16 -2.70 5.45
N PRO A 219 -10.18 -3.38 6.00
CA PRO A 219 -10.03 -4.75 6.50
C PRO A 219 -9.60 -5.75 5.42
N THR A 220 -10.13 -5.62 4.21
CA THR A 220 -9.75 -6.50 3.09
C THR A 220 -8.29 -6.27 2.70
N PHE A 221 -7.86 -5.01 2.61
CA PHE A 221 -6.49 -4.66 2.27
C PHE A 221 -5.50 -5.19 3.31
N ILE A 222 -5.74 -4.91 4.59
CA ILE A 222 -4.86 -5.32 5.70
C ILE A 222 -4.76 -6.85 5.77
N THR A 223 -5.89 -7.56 5.82
CA THR A 223 -5.88 -9.03 5.95
C THR A 223 -5.26 -9.73 4.72
N THR A 224 -5.43 -9.16 3.53
CA THR A 224 -4.80 -9.70 2.30
C THR A 224 -3.30 -9.51 2.33
N LEU A 225 -2.80 -8.32 2.71
CA LEU A 225 -1.35 -8.10 2.85
C LEU A 225 -0.74 -8.95 3.96
N ALA A 226 -1.40 -9.08 5.11
CA ALA A 226 -0.93 -9.94 6.20
C ALA A 226 -0.82 -11.41 5.75
N ARG A 227 -1.78 -11.89 4.94
CA ARG A 227 -1.71 -13.22 4.32
C ARG A 227 -0.50 -13.37 3.39
N GLU A 228 -0.21 -12.36 2.57
CA GLU A 228 0.99 -12.38 1.72
C GLU A 228 2.29 -12.32 2.52
N VAL A 229 2.33 -11.56 3.62
CA VAL A 229 3.46 -11.55 4.56
C VAL A 229 3.66 -12.92 5.19
N HIS A 230 2.59 -13.59 5.61
CA HIS A 230 2.66 -14.96 6.11
C HIS A 230 3.21 -15.92 5.04
N ARG A 231 2.67 -15.86 3.82
CA ARG A 231 3.14 -16.66 2.69
C ARG A 231 4.62 -16.42 2.39
N TYR A 232 5.06 -15.16 2.44
CA TYR A 232 6.47 -14.80 2.30
C TYR A 232 7.32 -15.39 3.41
N ASN A 233 6.89 -15.33 4.68
CA ASN A 233 7.65 -15.86 5.81
C ASN A 233 7.79 -17.39 5.71
N THR A 234 6.74 -18.10 5.31
CA THR A 234 6.80 -19.54 5.03
C THR A 234 7.77 -19.85 3.89
N LEU A 235 7.77 -19.02 2.83
CA LEU A 235 8.71 -19.16 1.73
C LEU A 235 10.16 -18.92 2.19
N ALA A 236 10.37 -17.90 3.02
CA ALA A 236 11.69 -17.54 3.54
C ALA A 236 12.33 -18.65 4.38
N GLN A 237 11.52 -19.38 5.16
CA GLN A 237 11.98 -20.56 5.90
C GLN A 237 12.43 -21.70 4.99
N ASN A 238 11.82 -21.84 3.81
CA ASN A 238 12.13 -22.89 2.83
C ASN A 238 13.06 -22.41 1.69
N ALA A 239 13.49 -21.14 1.69
CA ALA A 239 14.13 -20.50 0.54
C ALA A 239 15.45 -21.19 0.13
N GLN A 240 16.22 -21.69 1.09
CA GLN A 240 17.46 -22.44 0.83
C GLN A 240 17.20 -23.77 0.10
N SER A 241 16.09 -24.43 0.40
CA SER A 241 15.71 -25.68 -0.29
C SER A 241 15.14 -25.45 -1.69
N LEU A 242 14.55 -24.27 -1.94
CA LEU A 242 13.84 -23.95 -3.18
C LEU A 242 14.65 -23.07 -4.14
N ASN A 243 15.87 -22.64 -3.80
CA ASN A 243 16.70 -21.72 -4.58
C ASN A 243 15.98 -20.42 -4.98
N ILE A 244 15.14 -19.88 -4.10
CA ILE A 244 14.33 -18.67 -4.38
C ILE A 244 15.04 -17.42 -3.87
N SER A 245 15.23 -16.43 -4.75
CA SER A 245 15.74 -15.11 -4.38
C SER A 245 14.65 -14.26 -3.71
N LEU A 246 14.61 -14.24 -2.38
CA LEU A 246 13.60 -13.52 -1.59
C LEU A 246 13.57 -12.01 -1.87
N HIS A 247 14.74 -11.41 -2.14
CA HIS A 247 14.87 -9.98 -2.41
C HIS A 247 14.20 -9.54 -3.73
N GLN A 248 13.97 -10.48 -4.66
CA GLN A 248 13.30 -10.19 -5.93
C GLN A 248 11.78 -10.24 -5.85
N THR A 249 11.22 -10.74 -4.74
CA THR A 249 9.78 -10.76 -4.54
C THR A 249 9.20 -9.35 -4.55
N VAL A 250 8.01 -9.20 -5.15
CA VAL A 250 7.30 -7.92 -5.21
C VAL A 250 7.09 -7.34 -3.80
N LEU A 251 6.72 -8.18 -2.83
CA LEU A 251 6.51 -7.77 -1.45
C LEU A 251 7.77 -7.17 -0.82
N SER A 252 8.96 -7.75 -1.08
CA SER A 252 10.22 -7.21 -0.58
C SER A 252 10.62 -5.90 -1.27
N ARG A 253 10.31 -5.73 -2.56
CA ARG A 253 10.62 -4.51 -3.32
C ARG A 253 9.68 -3.36 -3.01
N ALA A 254 8.41 -3.66 -2.69
CA ALA A 254 7.38 -2.66 -2.46
C ALA A 254 7.24 -2.18 -1.01
N ARG A 255 8.17 -2.56 -0.11
CA ARG A 255 8.14 -2.18 1.33
C ARG A 255 7.91 -0.68 1.58
N PRO A 256 8.57 0.27 0.87
CA PRO A 256 8.33 1.69 1.11
C PRO A 256 6.90 2.12 0.80
N GLU A 257 6.32 1.60 -0.29
CA GLU A 257 4.95 1.93 -0.68
C GLU A 257 3.92 1.29 0.25
N ILE A 258 4.19 0.06 0.75
CA ILE A 258 3.35 -0.58 1.76
C ILE A 258 3.31 0.26 3.03
N LEU A 259 4.46 0.69 3.55
CA LEU A 259 4.54 1.54 4.75
C LEU A 259 3.78 2.86 4.56
N ARG A 260 3.90 3.50 3.39
CA ARG A 260 3.15 4.71 3.05
C ARG A 260 1.63 4.49 3.09
N ILE A 261 1.14 3.36 2.57
CA ILE A 261 -0.30 3.05 2.59
C ILE A 261 -0.77 2.71 4.01
N VAL A 262 0.03 1.98 4.79
CA VAL A 262 -0.28 1.70 6.20
C VAL A 262 -0.35 3.00 7.00
N GLU A 263 0.57 3.94 6.78
CA GLU A 263 0.52 5.28 7.41
C GLU A 263 -0.73 6.05 7.01
N LEU A 264 -1.11 6.04 5.72
CA LEU A 264 -2.36 6.62 5.23
C LEU A 264 -3.60 6.02 5.92
N LEU A 265 -3.60 4.69 6.13
CA LEU A 265 -4.70 3.99 6.82
C LEU A 265 -4.74 4.36 8.31
N ILE A 266 -3.59 4.45 8.97
CA ILE A 266 -3.52 4.89 10.37
C ILE A 266 -4.06 6.31 10.50
N ASP A 267 -3.78 7.21 9.56
CA ASP A 267 -4.24 8.59 9.67
C ASP A 267 -5.74 8.75 9.34
N LYS A 268 -6.24 8.05 8.31
CA LYS A 268 -7.63 8.21 7.83
C LYS A 268 -8.65 7.23 8.43
N MET A 269 -8.22 6.03 8.82
CA MET A 269 -9.09 4.88 9.15
C MET A 269 -8.71 4.24 10.50
N GLN A 270 -8.50 5.07 11.54
CA GLN A 270 -7.97 4.63 12.84
C GLN A 270 -8.76 3.48 13.49
N THR A 271 -10.09 3.50 13.41
CA THR A 271 -10.95 2.47 14.03
C THR A 271 -10.75 1.10 13.39
N GLU A 272 -10.78 1.03 12.05
CA GLU A 272 -10.58 -0.22 11.30
C GLU A 272 -9.16 -0.77 11.50
N VAL A 273 -8.17 0.13 11.60
CA VAL A 273 -6.78 -0.24 11.88
C VAL A 273 -6.61 -0.78 13.30
N ALA A 274 -7.24 -0.17 14.30
CA ALA A 274 -7.18 -0.63 15.68
C ALA A 274 -7.76 -2.04 15.85
N ASP A 275 -8.81 -2.36 15.10
CA ASP A 275 -9.44 -3.69 15.09
C ASP A 275 -8.51 -4.78 14.53
N LEU A 276 -7.59 -4.43 13.64
CA LEU A 276 -6.65 -5.34 12.95
C LEU A 276 -5.18 -5.00 13.25
N LEU A 277 -4.92 -4.47 14.45
CA LEU A 277 -3.62 -3.88 14.76
C LEU A 277 -2.50 -4.92 14.82
N VAL A 278 -2.83 -6.18 15.11
CA VAL A 278 -1.87 -7.28 15.10
C VAL A 278 -1.36 -7.53 13.68
N GLU A 279 -2.27 -7.67 12.72
CA GLU A 279 -1.98 -7.83 11.29
C GLU A 279 -1.21 -6.63 10.75
N VAL A 280 -1.61 -5.41 11.13
CA VAL A 280 -0.89 -4.18 10.75
C VAL A 280 0.53 -4.19 11.29
N MET A 281 0.74 -4.61 12.55
CA MET A 281 2.08 -4.73 13.11
C MET A 281 2.92 -5.77 12.37
N GLU A 282 2.36 -6.92 11.98
CA GLU A 282 3.08 -7.92 11.19
C GLU A 282 3.56 -7.37 9.85
N ILE A 283 2.70 -6.62 9.16
CA ILE A 283 3.03 -5.94 7.90
C ILE A 283 4.14 -4.91 8.12
N VAL A 284 4.04 -4.08 9.16
CA VAL A 284 5.04 -3.07 9.49
C VAL A 284 6.39 -3.73 9.80
N LEU A 285 6.41 -4.78 10.65
CA LEU A 285 7.63 -5.50 11.00
C LEU A 285 8.28 -6.19 9.80
N HIS A 286 7.48 -6.68 8.84
CA HIS A 286 8.01 -7.21 7.58
C HIS A 286 8.68 -6.13 6.72
N CYS A 287 8.13 -4.92 6.71
CA CYS A 287 8.61 -3.83 5.86
C CYS A 287 9.79 -3.06 6.46
N LEU A 288 9.90 -3.00 7.79
CA LEU A 288 11.00 -2.32 8.47
C LEU A 288 12.30 -3.11 8.42
N ASP A 289 13.43 -2.40 8.35
CA ASP A 289 14.75 -3.02 8.47
C ASP A 289 14.97 -3.49 9.93
N PRO A 290 15.20 -4.80 10.15
CA PRO A 290 15.38 -5.35 11.51
C PRO A 290 16.58 -4.76 12.25
N THR A 291 17.64 -4.34 11.55
CA THR A 291 18.83 -3.73 12.15
C THR A 291 18.52 -2.31 12.61
N GLN A 292 17.86 -1.51 11.78
CA GLN A 292 17.45 -0.16 12.15
C GLN A 292 16.43 -0.19 13.29
N LEU A 293 15.49 -1.14 13.26
CA LEU A 293 14.47 -1.28 14.31
C LEU A 293 15.10 -1.58 15.67
N LYS A 294 16.21 -2.34 15.68
CA LYS A 294 16.98 -2.64 16.89
C LYS A 294 17.79 -1.45 17.42
N MET A 295 18.21 -0.52 16.54
CA MET A 295 19.06 0.62 16.90
C MET A 295 18.24 1.85 17.28
N ARG A 296 17.28 2.23 16.45
CA ARG A 296 16.46 3.46 16.58
C ARG A 296 15.14 3.22 17.31
N GLY A 297 14.63 1.99 17.28
CA GLY A 297 13.36 1.62 17.88
C GLY A 297 12.15 1.94 16.99
N LEU A 298 10.98 1.45 17.43
CA LEU A 298 9.75 1.55 16.65
C LEU A 298 9.23 3.00 16.55
N SER A 299 9.38 3.78 17.61
CA SER A 299 8.90 5.16 17.67
C SER A 299 9.59 6.11 16.70
N GLU A 300 10.86 5.87 16.39
CA GLU A 300 11.61 6.69 15.41
C GLU A 300 11.35 6.22 13.98
N LEU A 301 11.30 4.90 13.74
CA LEU A 301 11.14 4.36 12.40
C LEU A 301 9.71 4.44 11.86
N PHE A 302 8.71 4.26 12.72
CA PHE A 302 7.31 4.27 12.30
C PHE A 302 6.41 4.84 13.40
N PRO A 303 6.47 6.17 13.66
CA PRO A 303 5.77 6.82 14.76
C PRO A 303 4.24 6.68 14.68
N ALA A 304 3.68 6.51 13.48
CA ALA A 304 2.24 6.41 13.26
C ALA A 304 1.58 5.28 14.08
N ILE A 305 2.22 4.11 14.18
CA ILE A 305 1.65 2.96 14.91
C ILE A 305 1.73 3.12 16.43
N CYS A 306 2.57 4.03 16.93
CA CYS A 306 2.70 4.32 18.35
C CYS A 306 1.59 5.25 18.88
N LYS A 307 0.68 5.72 18.01
CA LYS A 307 -0.52 6.48 18.40
C LYS A 307 -1.54 5.60 19.16
N PHE A 308 -1.46 4.27 19.02
CA PHE A 308 -2.38 3.32 19.63
C PHE A 308 -1.90 2.87 21.02
N HIS A 309 -2.75 3.01 22.03
CA HIS A 309 -2.39 2.68 23.43
C HIS A 309 -2.25 1.18 23.71
N ASN A 310 -2.77 0.33 22.82
CA ASN A 310 -2.58 -1.12 22.83
C ASN A 310 -1.32 -1.58 22.07
N VAL A 311 -0.37 -0.67 21.79
CA VAL A 311 0.97 -0.99 21.27
C VAL A 311 2.02 -0.49 22.25
N SER A 312 2.98 -1.35 22.59
CA SER A 312 4.10 -0.97 23.45
C SER A 312 5.42 -1.53 22.94
N TYR A 313 6.45 -0.68 22.85
CA TYR A 313 7.82 -1.07 22.52
C TYR A 313 8.71 -0.93 23.76
N CYS A 314 9.45 -1.99 24.08
CA CYS A 314 10.48 -1.97 25.10
C CYS A 314 11.86 -2.02 24.45
N GLY A 315 12.59 -0.90 24.48
CA GLY A 315 13.95 -0.81 23.93
C GLY A 315 14.95 -1.71 24.67
N ALA A 316 14.82 -1.85 25.99
CA ALA A 316 15.73 -2.66 26.81
C ALA A 316 15.67 -4.15 26.44
N THR A 317 14.46 -4.71 26.28
CA THR A 317 14.28 -6.12 25.94
C THR A 317 14.17 -6.37 24.42
N ARG A 318 14.00 -5.30 23.62
CA ARG A 318 13.72 -5.35 22.18
C ARG A 318 12.47 -6.18 21.88
N ARG A 319 11.39 -5.87 22.61
CA ARG A 319 10.10 -6.53 22.49
C ARG A 319 9.03 -5.51 22.11
N ILE A 320 8.05 -5.96 21.33
CA ILE A 320 6.84 -5.20 21.02
C ILE A 320 5.66 -6.01 21.51
N ALA A 321 4.72 -5.37 22.21
CA ALA A 321 3.45 -5.95 22.60
C ALA A 321 2.34 -5.26 21.83
N VAL A 322 1.39 -6.04 21.31
CA VAL A 322 0.20 -5.55 20.61
C VAL A 322 -1.01 -6.27 21.17
N GLY A 323 -1.96 -5.50 21.68
CA GLY A 323 -3.25 -5.99 22.16
C GLY A 323 -4.27 -6.08 21.04
N ALA A 324 -4.99 -7.19 20.95
CA ALA A 324 -6.04 -7.42 19.96
C ALA A 324 -7.43 -7.12 20.50
N LYS A 325 -8.38 -6.85 19.59
CA LYS A 325 -9.81 -6.75 19.91
C LYS A 325 -10.39 -8.02 20.53
N SER A 326 -9.82 -9.18 20.21
CA SER A 326 -10.20 -10.49 20.76
C SER A 326 -9.75 -10.70 22.22
N GLY A 327 -8.99 -9.77 22.81
CA GLY A 327 -8.40 -9.94 24.14
C GLY A 327 -7.07 -10.70 24.16
N SER A 328 -6.63 -11.20 23.00
CA SER A 328 -5.29 -11.76 22.84
C SER A 328 -4.24 -10.66 22.88
N LEU A 329 -3.05 -11.00 23.37
CA LEU A 329 -1.88 -10.14 23.33
C LEU A 329 -0.77 -10.85 22.55
N THR A 330 -0.30 -10.22 21.48
CA THR A 330 0.83 -10.70 20.69
C THR A 330 2.10 -9.99 21.14
N ILE A 331 3.13 -10.75 21.50
CA ILE A 331 4.44 -10.22 21.86
C ILE A 331 5.45 -10.67 20.82
N TYR A 332 6.07 -9.70 20.15
CA TYR A 332 7.14 -9.89 19.18
C TYR A 332 8.50 -9.73 19.86
N GLU A 333 9.35 -10.75 19.76
CA GLU A 333 10.73 -10.74 20.22
C GLU A 333 11.69 -10.49 19.04
N LEU A 334 12.19 -9.26 18.94
CA LEU A 334 12.98 -8.81 17.79
C LEU A 334 14.38 -9.44 17.71
N ARG A 335 14.87 -10.02 18.81
CA ARG A 335 16.19 -10.71 18.83
C ARG A 335 16.10 -12.07 18.17
N ALA A 336 15.06 -12.84 18.51
CA ALA A 336 14.87 -14.21 18.04
C ALA A 336 13.99 -14.29 16.78
N SER A 337 13.42 -13.16 16.32
CA SER A 337 12.43 -13.11 15.24
C SER A 337 11.25 -14.06 15.48
N LYS A 338 10.79 -14.12 16.74
CA LYS A 338 9.68 -14.98 17.19
C LYS A 338 8.54 -14.11 17.70
N SER A 339 7.32 -14.61 17.53
CA SER A 339 6.13 -14.06 18.20
C SER A 339 5.53 -15.10 19.13
N GLN A 340 4.90 -14.63 20.21
CA GLN A 340 4.06 -15.43 21.10
C GLN A 340 2.69 -14.74 21.19
N ILE A 341 1.63 -15.53 21.20
CA ILE A 341 0.26 -15.04 21.41
C ILE A 341 -0.20 -15.60 22.75
N ILE A 342 -0.67 -14.73 23.64
CA ILE A 342 -1.19 -15.12 24.94
C ILE A 342 -2.63 -14.63 25.11
N PRO A 343 -3.53 -15.43 25.71
CA PRO A 343 -4.87 -14.97 26.07
C PRO A 343 -4.76 -14.03 27.28
N ALA A 344 -4.72 -12.73 27.04
CA ALA A 344 -4.51 -11.75 28.11
C ALA A 344 -5.83 -11.39 28.80
N HIS A 345 -6.89 -11.26 28.01
CA HIS A 345 -8.24 -10.91 28.42
C HIS A 345 -9.23 -11.72 27.56
N SER A 346 -10.45 -11.90 28.03
CA SER A 346 -11.62 -12.39 27.27
C SER A 346 -12.28 -11.32 26.38
N THR A 347 -11.97 -10.05 26.59
CA THR A 347 -12.44 -8.92 25.75
C THR A 347 -11.28 -8.00 25.33
N SER A 348 -11.55 -7.03 24.46
CA SER A 348 -10.54 -6.15 23.84
C SER A 348 -9.47 -5.63 24.81
N VAL A 349 -8.20 -5.73 24.41
CA VAL A 349 -7.08 -5.11 25.11
C VAL A 349 -7.00 -3.65 24.69
N VAL A 350 -7.46 -2.76 25.57
CA VAL A 350 -7.55 -1.31 25.29
C VAL A 350 -6.19 -0.63 25.39
N ALA A 351 -5.38 -1.04 26.37
CA ALA A 351 -4.06 -0.47 26.58
C ALA A 351 -3.06 -1.54 27.04
N CYS A 352 -1.80 -1.38 26.64
CA CYS A 352 -0.69 -2.18 27.16
C CYS A 352 0.58 -1.36 27.25
N THR A 353 1.44 -1.66 28.23
CA THR A 353 2.71 -0.93 28.40
C THR A 353 3.76 -1.75 29.14
N PHE A 354 4.96 -1.86 28.59
CA PHE A 354 6.10 -2.47 29.26
C PHE A 354 6.64 -1.57 30.36
N SER A 355 7.10 -2.18 31.45
CA SER A 355 7.89 -1.46 32.45
C SER A 355 9.18 -0.94 31.80
N PRO A 356 9.77 0.16 32.29
CA PRO A 356 11.01 0.71 31.72
C PRO A 356 12.17 -0.30 31.70
N ASP A 357 12.22 -1.21 32.68
CA ASP A 357 13.21 -2.28 32.77
C ASP A 357 12.83 -3.55 31.96
N GLY A 358 11.62 -3.60 31.39
CA GLY A 358 11.10 -4.69 30.58
C GLY A 358 10.84 -6.00 31.34
N LYS A 359 10.85 -5.98 32.67
CA LYS A 359 10.54 -7.17 33.51
C LYS A 359 9.05 -7.45 33.59
N TYR A 360 8.24 -6.40 33.47
CA TYR A 360 6.80 -6.48 33.55
C TYR A 360 6.14 -5.86 32.33
N LEU A 361 4.92 -6.32 32.06
CA LEU A 361 4.00 -5.73 31.12
C LEU A 361 2.66 -5.55 31.83
N ALA A 362 2.05 -4.39 31.68
CA ALA A 362 0.68 -4.15 32.12
C ALA A 362 -0.26 -4.15 30.91
N THR A 363 -1.45 -4.69 31.11
CA THR A 363 -2.53 -4.71 30.10
C THR A 363 -3.84 -4.34 30.76
N TYR A 364 -4.70 -3.65 30.05
CA TYR A 364 -5.99 -3.18 30.55
C TYR A 364 -7.11 -3.53 29.56
N SER A 365 -8.22 -4.01 30.11
CA SER A 365 -9.45 -4.27 29.36
C SER A 365 -10.64 -3.60 30.07
N SER A 366 -11.32 -2.71 29.33
CA SER A 366 -12.52 -2.03 29.81
C SER A 366 -13.77 -2.91 29.75
N GLY A 367 -13.83 -3.90 28.87
CA GLY A 367 -14.96 -4.83 28.79
C GLY A 367 -15.04 -5.75 30.01
N GLU A 368 -13.90 -6.04 30.62
CA GLU A 368 -13.80 -6.85 31.83
C GLU A 368 -13.60 -6.06 33.11
N ASN A 369 -13.32 -4.76 33.00
CA ASN A 369 -12.89 -3.92 34.11
C ASN A 369 -11.70 -4.55 34.86
N LYS A 370 -10.65 -4.92 34.12
CA LYS A 370 -9.46 -5.56 34.68
C LYS A 370 -8.17 -4.95 34.18
N LEU A 371 -7.21 -4.86 35.09
CA LEU A 371 -5.81 -4.58 34.80
C LEU A 371 -4.99 -5.81 35.21
N CYS A 372 -4.23 -6.35 34.26
CA CYS A 372 -3.37 -7.51 34.47
C CYS A 372 -1.90 -7.11 34.37
N PHE A 373 -1.11 -7.55 35.35
CA PHE A 373 0.34 -7.52 35.33
C PHE A 373 0.90 -8.86 34.87
N TRP A 374 1.83 -8.80 33.95
CA TRP A 374 2.50 -9.94 33.36
C TRP A 374 3.99 -9.85 33.68
N GLN A 375 4.56 -10.94 34.15
CA GLN A 375 6.01 -11.08 34.27
C GLN A 375 6.54 -11.67 32.97
N THR A 376 7.48 -10.97 32.35
CA THR A 376 8.06 -11.34 31.06
C THR A 376 9.49 -11.81 31.27
N ALA A 377 9.70 -13.11 31.46
CA ALA A 377 11.04 -13.68 31.57
C ALA A 377 11.62 -13.93 30.17
N ALA A 378 12.83 -13.45 29.91
CA ALA A 378 13.65 -13.99 28.82
C ALA A 378 14.23 -15.33 29.29
N GLY A 379 14.33 -16.32 28.39
CA GLY A 379 15.02 -17.57 28.70
C GLY A 379 16.43 -17.29 29.20
N LEU A 380 16.86 -17.99 30.25
CA LEU A 380 18.17 -17.77 30.86
C LEU A 380 19.23 -18.07 29.80
N PHE A 381 20.01 -17.06 29.39
CA PHE A 381 21.02 -17.17 28.33
C PHE A 381 20.49 -17.68 26.97
N GLY A 382 19.21 -17.46 26.67
CA GLY A 382 18.59 -17.95 25.42
C GLY A 382 18.27 -19.44 25.43
N LEU A 383 18.50 -20.14 26.56
CA LEU A 383 18.01 -21.48 26.81
C LEU A 383 16.63 -21.39 27.48
N GLY A 384 15.65 -22.01 26.83
CA GLY A 384 14.25 -22.03 27.28
C GLY A 384 13.35 -21.02 26.56
N ASN A 385 12.07 -21.37 26.42
CA ASN A 385 11.07 -20.48 25.85
C ASN A 385 10.87 -19.26 26.76
N ALA A 386 10.82 -18.05 26.17
CA ALA A 386 10.36 -16.87 26.90
C ALA A 386 8.94 -17.16 27.44
N GLN A 387 8.76 -17.02 28.75
CA GLN A 387 7.49 -17.25 29.41
C GLN A 387 6.92 -15.90 29.83
N THR A 388 5.69 -15.64 29.38
CA THR A 388 4.90 -14.50 29.83
C THR A 388 3.76 -15.03 30.67
N ARG A 389 3.79 -14.78 31.98
CA ARG A 389 2.75 -15.26 32.91
C ARG A 389 2.07 -14.10 33.61
N CYS A 390 0.75 -14.20 33.78
CA CYS A 390 0.02 -13.25 34.61
C CYS A 390 0.41 -13.48 36.07
N VAL A 391 0.92 -12.44 36.73
CA VAL A 391 1.32 -12.50 38.14
C VAL A 391 0.30 -11.84 39.06
N ARG A 392 -0.50 -10.90 38.53
CA ARG A 392 -1.50 -10.18 39.31
C ARG A 392 -2.59 -9.64 38.40
N THR A 393 -3.82 -9.69 38.89
CA THR A 393 -4.99 -9.06 38.26
C THR A 393 -5.68 -8.17 39.28
N TYR A 394 -6.02 -6.95 38.87
CA TYR A 394 -6.77 -5.99 39.67
C TYR A 394 -8.10 -5.68 39.00
N PRO A 395 -9.21 -5.64 39.76
CA PRO A 395 -10.44 -5.03 39.26
C PRO A 395 -10.23 -3.52 39.09
N THR A 396 -10.82 -2.96 38.05
CA THR A 396 -10.86 -1.51 37.82
C THR A 396 -12.29 -1.00 37.95
N PRO A 397 -12.50 0.29 38.21
CA PRO A 397 -13.83 0.87 38.11
C PRO A 397 -14.38 0.73 36.67
N PRO A 398 -15.70 0.56 36.51
CA PRO A 398 -16.33 0.59 35.19
C PRO A 398 -16.20 1.98 34.57
N LEU A 399 -15.93 2.03 33.27
CA LEU A 399 -15.81 3.30 32.55
C LEU A 399 -17.17 3.99 32.39
N PRO A 400 -17.26 5.32 32.60
CA PRO A 400 -18.44 6.10 32.23
C PRO A 400 -18.76 5.97 30.73
N ASP A 401 -20.04 6.05 30.37
CA ASP A 401 -20.51 5.98 28.97
C ASP A 401 -19.88 7.04 28.06
N SER A 402 -19.61 8.23 28.61
CA SER A 402 -18.95 9.32 27.90
C SER A 402 -17.53 8.95 27.43
N VAL A 403 -16.79 8.17 28.23
CA VAL A 403 -15.44 7.70 27.90
C VAL A 403 -15.49 6.57 26.87
N ARG A 404 -16.51 5.71 26.92
CA ARG A 404 -16.70 4.59 25.98
C ARG A 404 -16.99 5.02 24.55
N ALA A 405 -17.43 6.26 24.33
CA ALA A 405 -17.75 6.78 23.01
C ALA A 405 -16.55 6.83 22.05
N ASN A 406 -15.32 6.98 22.56
CA ASN A 406 -14.10 6.99 21.74
C ASN A 406 -13.14 5.86 22.12
N SER A 407 -13.33 4.69 21.50
CA SER A 407 -12.55 3.48 21.77
C SER A 407 -11.03 3.66 21.67
N LEU A 408 -10.56 4.63 20.88
CA LEU A 408 -9.14 4.84 20.60
C LEU A 408 -8.43 5.67 21.67
N LYS A 409 -9.17 6.48 22.44
CA LYS A 409 -8.61 7.40 23.44
C LYS A 409 -9.16 7.17 24.85
N MET A 410 -9.83 6.04 25.08
CA MET A 410 -10.52 5.78 26.35
C MET A 410 -9.57 5.76 27.55
N ALA A 411 -8.44 5.08 27.40
CA ALA A 411 -7.51 4.84 28.49
C ALA A 411 -6.09 4.58 27.98
N TRP A 412 -5.10 4.95 28.78
CA TRP A 412 -3.71 4.58 28.58
C TRP A 412 -3.03 4.27 29.92
N LEU A 413 -1.90 3.58 29.83
CA LEU A 413 -1.15 3.11 30.99
C LEU A 413 0.21 3.79 31.07
N VAL A 414 0.59 4.23 32.26
CA VAL A 414 1.89 4.86 32.53
C VAL A 414 2.54 4.20 33.74
N TRP A 415 3.78 3.74 33.58
CA TRP A 415 4.57 3.26 34.73
C TRP A 415 5.13 4.44 35.51
N ILE A 416 4.75 4.57 36.78
CA ILE A 416 5.28 5.61 37.70
C ILE A 416 6.53 5.08 38.43
N ALA A 417 6.57 3.77 38.67
CA ALA A 417 7.73 3.08 39.23
C ALA A 417 7.86 1.70 38.57
N SER A 418 8.94 0.95 38.80
CA SER A 418 9.17 -0.38 38.18
C SER A 418 8.09 -1.42 38.49
N ARG A 419 7.28 -1.18 39.52
CA ARG A 419 6.21 -2.06 40.00
C ARG A 419 4.85 -1.37 40.13
N THR A 420 4.73 -0.11 39.71
CA THR A 420 3.50 0.69 39.86
C THR A 420 3.08 1.27 38.53
N VAL A 421 1.84 0.98 38.14
CA VAL A 421 1.20 1.48 36.92
C VAL A 421 0.02 2.36 37.28
N SER A 422 -0.10 3.47 36.57
CA SER A 422 -1.28 4.30 36.56
C SER A 422 -2.11 4.03 35.33
N LEU A 423 -3.40 3.78 35.53
CA LEU A 423 -4.43 3.80 34.52
C LEU A 423 -4.98 5.22 34.45
N MET A 424 -4.75 5.87 33.32
CA MET A 424 -5.26 7.20 33.00
C MET A 424 -6.46 7.05 32.08
N LEU A 425 -7.57 7.72 32.41
CA LEU A 425 -8.78 7.73 31.58
C LEU A 425 -8.91 9.05 30.82
N ALA A 426 -9.71 9.05 29.75
CA ALA A 426 -9.94 10.22 28.90
C ALA A 426 -10.55 11.42 29.65
N ASP A 427 -11.25 11.18 30.75
CA ASP A 427 -11.85 12.20 31.61
C ASP A 427 -10.85 12.82 32.61
N GLY A 428 -9.59 12.37 32.59
CA GLY A 428 -8.53 12.84 33.47
C GLY A 428 -8.42 12.08 34.79
N SER A 429 -9.29 11.11 35.06
CA SER A 429 -9.17 10.28 36.26
C SER A 429 -7.96 9.34 36.23
N GLU A 430 -7.37 9.13 37.39
CA GLU A 430 -6.14 8.36 37.59
C GLU A 430 -6.37 7.26 38.62
N HIS A 431 -6.05 6.01 38.27
CA HIS A 431 -6.10 4.86 39.17
C HIS A 431 -4.74 4.15 39.21
N ARG A 432 -4.13 4.07 40.40
CA ARG A 432 -2.80 3.47 40.59
C ARG A 432 -2.89 2.04 41.09
N PHE A 433 -2.06 1.17 40.52
CA PHE A 433 -1.96 -0.24 40.86
C PHE A 433 -0.49 -0.62 41.09
N THR A 434 -0.20 -1.30 42.19
CA THR A 434 1.17 -1.69 42.56
C THR A 434 1.28 -3.21 42.69
N LEU A 435 2.37 -3.78 42.16
CA LEU A 435 2.78 -5.16 42.42
C LEU A 435 3.39 -5.24 43.81
N SER A 436 2.61 -5.75 44.77
CA SER A 436 3.05 -6.07 46.14
C SER A 436 4.03 -7.23 46.18
#